data_AF-A0A0M4D7G7-F1
#
_entry.id   AF-A0A0M4D7G7-F1
#
_cell.length_a   1.000
_cell.length_b   1.000
_cell.length_c   1.000
_cell.angle_alpha   90.00
_cell.angle_beta   90.00
_cell.angle_gamma   90.00
#
_symmetry.space_group_name_H-M   'P 1'
#
loop_
_entity.id
_entity.type
_entity.pdbx_description
1 polymer ?
#
loop_
_entity_poly.entity_id
_entity_poly.type
_entity_poly.pdbx_seq_one_letter_code
_entity_poly.pdbx_strand_id
1 'polypeptide(L)' 'MDTLTSVARSHGLSIADLRGRSQRHPIRRARAQAIVELRGKGLSLRAIGRILARDHKCIEAILRNAQRAR' A
#
# COMPACT_ATOMS: atom_id res chain seq x y z
N MET A 1 14.25 8.17 4.46
CA MET A 1 13.03 7.53 5.01
C MET A 1 12.36 6.72 3.91
N ASP A 2 12.11 5.43 4.14
CA ASP A 2 11.37 4.58 3.19
C ASP A 2 9.89 5.05 3.11
N THR A 3 9.32 5.06 1.90
CA THR A 3 7.90 5.36 1.60
C THR A 3 6.95 4.67 2.57
N LEU A 4 7.21 3.39 2.83
CA LEU A 4 6.34 2.59 3.69
C LEU A 4 6.37 3.06 5.15
N THR A 5 7.53 3.52 5.62
CA THR A 5 7.69 4.07 6.97
C THR A 5 6.98 5.41 7.10
N SER A 6 7.08 6.26 6.06
CA SER A 6 6.41 7.56 6.02
C SER A 6 4.89 7.41 6.09
N VAL A 7 4.32 6.53 5.26
CA VAL A 7 2.87 6.29 5.23
C VAL A 7 2.38 5.62 6.51
N ALA A 8 3.14 4.68 7.08
CA ALA A 8 2.78 4.08 8.36
C ALA A 8 2.65 5.16 9.46
N ARG A 9 3.65 6.04 9.58
CA ARG A 9 3.64 7.13 10.56
C ARG A 9 2.52 8.13 10.33
N SER A 10 2.23 8.52 9.09
CA SER A 10 1.18 9.49 8.80
C SER A 10 -0.24 8.98 9.13
N HIS A 11 -0.42 7.66 9.22
CA HIS A 11 -1.69 7.03 9.62
C HIS A 11 -1.69 6.53 11.07
N GLY A 12 -0.62 6.75 11.85
CA GLY A 12 -0.49 6.22 13.22
C GLY A 12 -0.41 4.69 13.27
N LEU A 13 0.12 4.06 12.21
CA LEU A 13 0.23 2.61 12.05
C LEU A 13 1.69 2.16 12.08
N SER A 14 1.89 0.85 12.26
CA SER A 14 3.20 0.22 12.08
C SER A 14 3.38 -0.30 10.65
N ILE A 15 4.62 -0.57 10.25
CA ILE A 15 4.92 -1.27 8.99
C ILE A 15 4.30 -2.68 8.99
N ALA A 16 4.24 -3.33 10.17
CA ALA A 16 3.63 -4.64 10.32
C ALA A 16 2.12 -4.59 10.00
N ASP A 17 1.42 -3.51 10.33
CA ASP A 17 0.00 -3.34 9.96
C ASP A 17 -0.20 -3.26 8.45
N LEU A 18 0.70 -2.54 7.76
CA LEU A 18 0.64 -2.39 6.31
C LEU A 18 0.90 -3.72 5.58
N ARG A 19 1.87 -4.50 6.07
CA ARG A 19 2.19 -5.86 5.56
C ARG A 19 1.18 -6.92 6.02
N GLY A 20 0.48 -6.66 7.12
CA GLY A 20 -0.46 -7.59 7.73
C GLY A 20 -1.71 -7.85 6.88
N ARG A 21 -2.47 -8.87 7.28
CA ARG A 21 -3.73 -9.25 6.61
C ARG A 21 -4.93 -8.40 7.02
N SER A 22 -4.81 -7.56 8.06
CA SER A 22 -5.91 -6.74 8.56
C SER A 22 -6.56 -5.89 7.46
N GLN A 23 -7.89 -5.90 7.47
CA GLN A 23 -8.77 -5.21 6.52
C GLN A 23 -9.51 -4.03 7.15
N ARG A 24 -9.13 -3.62 8.39
CA ARG A 24 -9.70 -2.42 9.01
C ARG A 24 -9.54 -1.21 8.09
N HIS A 25 -10.56 -0.36 8.05
CA HIS A 25 -10.63 0.76 7.11
C HIS A 25 -9.37 1.66 7.12
N PRO A 26 -8.80 2.08 8.29
CA PRO A 26 -7.58 2.88 8.32
C PRO A 26 -6.37 2.18 7.66
N ILE A 27 -6.20 0.88 7.91
CA ILE A 27 -5.11 0.08 7.36
C ILE A 27 -5.25 -0.08 5.85
N ARG A 28 -6.47 -0.31 5.35
CA ARG A 28 -6.73 -0.39 3.90
C ARG A 28 -6.42 0.93 3.20
N ARG A 29 -6.83 2.05 3.79
CA ARG A 29 -6.56 3.40 3.24
C ARG A 29 -5.06 3.69 3.21
N ALA A 30 -4.35 3.45 4.31
CA ALA A 30 -2.89 3.62 4.38
C ALA A 30 -2.17 2.74 3.35
N ARG A 31 -2.59 1.47 3.20
CA ARG A 31 -2.03 0.56 2.21
C ARG A 31 -2.27 1.04 0.77
N ALA A 32 -3.46 1.54 0.46
CA ALA A 32 -3.76 2.08 -0.86
C ALA A 32 -2.87 3.29 -1.18
N GLN A 33 -2.70 4.21 -0.22
CA GLN A 33 -1.78 5.34 -0.36
C GLN A 33 -0.34 4.88 -0.61
N ALA A 34 0.18 3.95 0.20
CA ALA A 34 1.53 3.42 0.02
C ALA A 34 1.73 2.79 -1.36
N ILE A 35 0.73 2.04 -1.86
CA ILE A 35 0.75 1.43 -3.18
C ILE A 35 0.80 2.49 -4.29
N VAL A 36 -0.01 3.55 -4.20
CA VAL A 36 -0.02 4.65 -5.17
C VAL A 36 1.32 5.38 -5.18
N GLU A 37 1.88 5.70 -4.01
CA GLU A 37 3.18 6.37 -3.90
C GLU A 37 4.32 5.51 -4.45
N LEU A 38 4.37 4.22 -4.10
CA LEU A 38 5.38 3.29 -4.63
C LEU A 38 5.24 3.13 -6.15
N ARG A 39 4.01 3.08 -6.67
CA ARG A 39 3.78 3.03 -8.11
C ARG A 39 4.23 4.31 -8.81
N GLY A 40 3.98 5.47 -8.20
CA GLY A 40 4.46 6.78 -8.69
C GLY A 40 5.98 6.88 -8.74
N LYS A 41 6.69 6.14 -7.88
CA LYS A 41 8.16 6.01 -7.90
C LYS A 41 8.68 5.02 -8.95
N GLY A 42 7.81 4.47 -9.80
CA GLY A 42 8.19 3.57 -10.89
C GLY A 42 8.28 2.09 -10.52
N LEU A 43 7.97 1.69 -9.28
CA LEU A 43 8.04 0.27 -8.89
C LEU A 43 7.00 -0.56 -9.66
N SER A 44 7.38 -1.79 -10.02
CA SER A 44 6.48 -2.77 -10.63
C SER A 44 5.50 -3.35 -9.60
N LEU A 45 4.34 -3.83 -10.06
CA LEU A 45 3.33 -4.44 -9.19
C LEU A 45 3.88 -5.61 -8.36
N ARG A 46 4.78 -6.41 -8.96
CA ARG A 46 5.47 -7.51 -8.28
C ARG A 46 6.44 -7.04 -7.21
N ALA A 47 7.16 -5.94 -7.44
CA ALA A 47 8.06 -5.35 -6.45
C ALA A 47 7.26 -4.79 -5.26
N ILE A 48 6.17 -4.07 -5.54
CA ILE A 48 5.24 -3.56 -4.50
C ILE A 48 4.64 -4.72 -3.71
N GLY A 49 4.23 -5.80 -4.38
CA GLY A 49 3.71 -7.01 -3.75
C GLY A 49 4.72 -7.63 -2.78
N ARG A 50 5.99 -7.74 -3.17
CA ARG A 50 7.07 -8.20 -2.28
C ARG A 50 7.24 -7.31 -1.04
N ILE A 51 7.23 -5.99 -1.21
CA ILE A 51 7.36 -5.02 -0.11
C ILE A 51 6.21 -5.13 0.90
N LEU A 52 4.99 -5.36 0.40
CA LEU A 52 3.75 -5.41 1.20
C LEU A 52 3.29 -6.83 1.58
N ALA A 53 4.09 -7.86 1.25
CA ALA A 53 3.73 -9.27 1.43
C ALA A 53 2.36 -9.63 0.81
N ARG A 54 2.11 -9.17 -0.42
CA ARG A 54 0.85 -9.34 -1.16
C ARG A 54 1.07 -9.76 -2.60
N ASP A 55 0.11 -10.50 -3.14
CA ASP A 55 0.13 -10.83 -4.56
C ASP A 55 -0.05 -9.59 -5.44
N HIS A 56 0.63 -9.58 -6.58
CA HIS A 56 0.60 -8.48 -7.54
C HIS A 56 -0.82 -8.17 -8.07
N LYS A 57 -1.71 -9.16 -8.19
CA LYS A 57 -3.13 -8.93 -8.57
C LYS A 57 -3.89 -8.17 -7.48
N CYS A 58 -3.53 -8.38 -6.21
CA CYS A 58 -4.09 -7.59 -5.10
C CYS A 58 -3.65 -6.13 -5.19
N ILE A 59 -2.37 -5.89 -5.54
CA ILE A 59 -1.85 -4.53 -5.76
C ILE A 59 -2.59 -3.85 -6.91
N GLU A 60 -2.77 -4.56 -8.02
CA GLU A 60 -3.50 -4.06 -9.19
C GLU A 60 -4.95 -3.69 -8.86
N ALA A 61 -5.67 -4.56 -8.12
CA ALA A 61 -7.04 -4.29 -7.70
C ALA A 61 -7.14 -3.04 -6.81
N ILE A 62 -6.18 -2.86 -5.89
CA ILE A 62 -6.13 -1.68 -5.02
C ILE A 62 -5.87 -0.41 -5.84
N LEU A 63 -4.95 -0.45 -6.82
CA LEU A 63 -4.68 0.69 -7.71
C LEU A 63 -5.91 1.07 -8.54
N ARG A 64 -6.59 0.08 -9.13
CA ARG A 64 -7.83 0.32 -9.90
C ARG A 64 -8.90 0.98 -9.03
N ASN A 65 -9.06 0.53 -7.80
CA ASN A 65 -10.02 1.14 -6.87
C ASN A 65 -9.62 2.55 -6.44
N ALA A 66 -8.32 2.82 -6.24
CA ALA A 66 -7.82 4.15 -5.90
C ALA A 66 -8.03 5.18 -7.03
N GLN A 67 -7.95 4.74 -8.30
CA GLN A 67 -8.20 5.59 -9.46
C GLN A 67 -9.68 5.97 -9.63
N ARG A 68 -10.61 5.11 -9.18
CA ARG A 68 -12.06 5.36 -9.25
C ARG A 68 -12.59 6.27 -8.15
N ALA A 69 -11.81 6.48 -7.09
CA ALA A 69 -12.18 7.32 -5.95
C ALA A 69 -11.72 8.78 -6.11
N ARG A 70 -11.17 9.14 -7.28
CA ARG A 70 -10.88 10.50 -7.72
C ARG A 70 -11.98 10.96 -8.66
#